data_AF-A0AAX1LB18-F1
#
_entry.id   AF-A0AAX1LB18-F1
#
_cell.length_a   1.000
_cell.length_b   1.000
_cell.length_c   1.000
_cell.angle_alpha   90.00
_cell.angle_beta   90.00
_cell.angle_gamma   90.00
#
_symmetry.space_group_name_H-M   'P 1'
#
loop_
_entity.id
_entity.type
_entity.pdbx_description
1 polymer ?
#
loop_
_entity_poly.entity_id
_entity_poly.type
_entity_poly.pdbx_seq_one_letter_code
_entity_poly.pdbx_strand_id
1 'polypeptide(L)'
;MNLYRSRGKTEARGRVISAGYEIVSNRGFNNLSREKISLISKISEEEISEFFPTDDDLKQVLQSELDATIIRFADYELGKLSEDASPLDKLKATGRAYFSFSQEAPDIFGAFISAPMNIDFPEGFEGNFDGLLMRPTVTRVLGYIRDLIEELDGPKDSKFLLEIALTAYATIHGITHLCTFGICRLFSPVAKKQLLQGSLESLTAGIIRSIKNKGATELNPKQLGGNIPFNAVPKAPEFPRSNDEEKQIAMYRGLIDLVWDLGQSNVDLSRVAQYANLPKNDVLRLADGTDKLLKEVEDYLDNQDQGFIGAQCFSLPGGSNAFSYLKGAGFGYVSFALHDPIGWNVLIEIASGAIVPTDFDNFDQSERMGVAFSFLVELTKKAIENSNNPRQAWILYSQVFSAWASAHGLAHLFSTGFLKNLDEKDKLEYLGPVFDIVIQGLLSTLNIDSVDDLKE
;
A
#
# COMPACT_ATOMS: atom_id res chain seq x y z
N MET A 1 26.67 -28.40 30.35
CA MET A 1 26.89 -26.94 30.52
C MET A 1 26.86 -26.14 29.21
N ASN A 2 27.16 -26.73 28.03
CA ASN A 2 27.17 -26.01 26.74
C ASN A 2 25.80 -25.82 26.05
N LEU A 3 24.82 -26.70 26.27
CA LEU A 3 23.48 -26.58 25.64
C LEU A 3 22.64 -25.42 26.19
N TYR A 4 22.72 -25.14 27.50
CA TYR A 4 22.01 -24.02 28.11
C TYR A 4 22.63 -22.66 27.72
N ARG A 5 23.97 -22.59 27.59
CA ARG A 5 24.65 -21.39 27.09
C ARG A 5 24.39 -21.14 25.60
N SER A 6 24.36 -22.18 24.77
CA SER A 6 24.04 -22.00 23.34
C SER A 6 22.57 -21.60 23.14
N ARG A 7 21.64 -22.20 23.90
CA ARG A 7 20.22 -21.82 23.88
C ARG A 7 19.99 -20.38 24.35
N GLY A 8 20.67 -19.95 25.42
CA GLY A 8 20.62 -18.56 25.89
C GLY A 8 21.17 -17.56 24.86
N LYS A 9 22.27 -17.89 24.17
CA LYS A 9 22.80 -17.04 23.08
C LYS A 9 21.86 -16.99 21.86
N THR A 10 21.23 -18.10 21.50
CA THR A 10 20.22 -18.12 20.42
C THR A 10 18.99 -17.29 20.77
N GLU A 11 18.48 -17.41 22.00
CA GLU A 11 17.34 -16.62 22.48
C GLU A 11 17.68 -15.12 22.57
N ALA A 12 18.88 -14.77 23.04
CA ALA A 12 19.35 -13.39 23.05
C ALA A 12 19.46 -12.80 21.64
N ARG A 13 20.12 -13.50 20.69
CA ARG A 13 20.17 -13.09 19.28
C ARG A 13 18.77 -12.90 18.69
N GLY A 14 17.85 -13.81 18.99
CA GLY A 14 16.45 -13.72 18.56
C GLY A 14 15.77 -12.44 19.05
N ARG A 15 15.96 -12.05 20.31
CA ARG A 15 15.41 -10.79 20.86
C ARG A 15 16.00 -9.55 20.22
N VAL A 16 17.30 -9.54 19.92
CA VAL A 16 17.95 -8.43 19.20
C VAL A 16 17.31 -8.24 17.82
N ILE A 17 17.07 -9.35 17.11
CA ILE A 17 16.44 -9.35 15.78
C ILE A 17 14.98 -8.91 15.85
N SER A 18 14.19 -9.45 16.80
CA SER A 18 12.80 -9.04 16.99
C SER A 18 12.67 -7.55 17.30
N ALA A 19 13.55 -7.00 18.15
CA ALA A 19 13.62 -5.56 18.40
C ALA A 19 14.02 -4.78 17.14
N GLY A 20 14.91 -5.33 16.31
CA GLY A 20 15.21 -4.79 14.99
C GLY A 20 13.97 -4.69 14.11
N TYR A 21 13.17 -5.76 13.99
CA TYR A 21 11.91 -5.74 13.24
C TYR A 21 10.93 -4.70 13.78
N GLU A 22 10.77 -4.61 15.10
CA GLU A 22 9.90 -3.62 15.73
C GLU A 22 10.33 -2.18 15.38
N ILE A 23 11.64 -1.88 15.42
CA ILE A 23 12.15 -0.55 15.05
C ILE A 23 11.92 -0.28 13.56
N VAL A 24 12.28 -1.22 12.68
CA VAL A 24 12.18 -1.02 11.24
C VAL A 24 10.72 -0.88 10.81
N SER A 25 9.82 -1.72 11.35
CA SER A 25 8.39 -1.68 11.07
C SER A 25 7.78 -0.34 11.47
N ASN A 26 8.14 0.17 12.65
CA ASN A 26 7.51 1.37 13.20
C ASN A 26 8.17 2.68 12.77
N ARG A 27 9.47 2.65 12.46
CA ARG A 27 10.31 3.86 12.28
C ARG A 27 11.13 3.84 11.00
N GLY A 28 11.07 2.78 10.22
CA GLY A 28 11.85 2.61 9.00
C GLY A 28 13.29 2.18 9.23
N PHE A 29 13.91 1.67 8.18
CA PHE A 29 15.21 1.02 8.24
C PHE A 29 16.37 1.92 8.67
N ASN A 30 16.30 3.22 8.33
CA ASN A 30 17.33 4.21 8.68
C ASN A 30 17.36 4.52 10.19
N ASN A 31 16.30 4.18 10.92
CA ASN A 31 16.22 4.40 12.36
C ASN A 31 16.83 3.27 13.18
N LEU A 32 17.26 2.18 12.54
CA LEU A 32 17.91 1.07 13.20
C LEU A 32 19.28 1.49 13.74
N SER A 33 19.46 1.37 15.05
CA SER A 33 20.72 1.64 15.75
C SER A 33 20.84 0.73 16.97
N ARG A 34 22.07 0.44 17.37
CA ARG A 34 22.37 -0.42 18.52
C ARG A 34 21.76 0.09 19.82
N GLU A 35 21.82 1.39 20.06
CA GLU A 35 21.22 2.06 21.22
C GLU A 35 19.73 1.76 21.34
N LYS A 36 18.98 1.98 20.25
CA LYS A 36 17.52 1.73 20.24
C LYS A 36 17.18 0.25 20.43
N ILE A 37 17.99 -0.64 19.86
CA ILE A 37 17.79 -2.09 20.03
C ILE A 37 18.07 -2.50 21.46
N SER A 38 19.11 -1.95 22.10
CA SER A 38 19.41 -2.18 23.51
C SER A 38 18.24 -1.82 24.40
N LEU A 39 17.64 -0.65 24.16
CA LEU A 39 16.46 -0.17 24.89
C LEU A 39 15.25 -1.13 24.78
N ILE A 40 14.95 -1.62 23.57
CA ILE A 40 13.78 -2.48 23.33
C ILE A 40 14.05 -3.94 23.76
N SER A 41 15.18 -4.50 23.34
CA SER A 41 15.54 -5.90 23.60
C SER A 41 15.99 -6.16 25.05
N LYS A 42 16.37 -5.09 25.78
CA LYS A 42 16.97 -5.15 27.11
C LYS A 42 18.28 -5.95 27.15
N ILE A 43 19.03 -5.93 26.04
CA ILE A 43 20.36 -6.55 25.87
C ILE A 43 21.36 -5.40 25.73
N SER A 44 22.48 -5.46 26.45
CA SER A 44 23.47 -4.36 26.41
C SER A 44 24.09 -4.22 25.02
N GLU A 45 24.58 -3.02 24.70
CA GLU A 45 25.22 -2.78 23.40
C GLU A 45 26.46 -3.64 23.20
N GLU A 46 27.19 -3.95 24.27
CA GLU A 46 28.34 -4.86 24.23
C GLU A 46 27.91 -6.28 23.83
N GLU A 47 26.84 -6.81 24.41
CA GLU A 47 26.32 -8.14 24.08
C GLU A 47 25.72 -8.16 22.65
N ILE A 48 25.08 -7.09 22.18
CA ILE A 48 24.65 -6.96 20.78
C ILE A 48 25.87 -7.01 19.84
N SER A 49 26.97 -6.34 20.21
CA SER A 49 28.21 -6.31 19.43
C SER A 49 28.87 -7.68 19.31
N GLU A 50 28.64 -8.60 20.26
CA GLU A 50 29.10 -9.99 20.13
C GLU A 50 28.37 -10.76 19.01
N PHE A 51 27.10 -10.41 18.73
CA PHE A 51 26.30 -11.03 17.67
C PHE A 51 26.48 -10.32 16.33
N PHE A 52 26.58 -8.99 16.37
CA PHE A 52 26.62 -8.10 15.21
C PHE A 52 27.72 -7.05 15.42
N PRO A 53 28.95 -7.32 14.94
CA PRO A 53 30.09 -6.44 15.18
C PRO A 53 29.84 -4.99 14.77
N THR A 54 29.15 -4.79 13.64
CA THR A 54 28.75 -3.48 13.13
C THR A 54 27.23 -3.37 12.95
N ASP A 55 26.73 -2.13 12.86
CA ASP A 55 25.32 -1.88 12.53
C ASP A 55 24.97 -2.32 11.11
N ASP A 56 25.95 -2.32 10.20
CA ASP A 56 25.76 -2.82 8.83
C ASP A 56 25.64 -4.34 8.79
N ASP A 57 26.39 -5.08 9.61
CA ASP A 57 26.21 -6.53 9.77
C ASP A 57 24.80 -6.86 10.25
N LEU A 58 24.30 -6.11 11.23
CA LEU A 58 22.94 -6.27 11.73
C LEU A 58 21.91 -5.99 10.62
N LYS A 59 22.05 -4.89 9.87
CA LYS A 59 21.17 -4.55 8.75
C LYS A 59 21.15 -5.65 7.70
N GLN A 60 22.31 -6.17 7.33
CA GLN A 60 22.43 -7.24 6.33
C GLN A 60 21.76 -8.53 6.81
N VAL A 61 21.95 -8.90 8.09
CA VAL A 61 21.29 -10.07 8.67
C VAL A 61 19.78 -9.88 8.72
N LEU A 62 19.28 -8.73 9.17
CA LEU A 62 17.85 -8.43 9.19
C LEU A 62 17.26 -8.54 7.79
N GLN A 63 17.88 -7.92 6.78
CA GLN A 63 17.43 -8.02 5.39
C GLN A 63 17.39 -9.47 4.90
N SER A 64 18.46 -10.24 5.17
CA SER A 64 18.54 -11.65 4.76
C SER A 64 17.46 -12.51 5.43
N GLU A 65 17.16 -12.27 6.70
CA GLU A 65 16.10 -13.00 7.41
C GLU A 65 14.69 -12.61 6.95
N LEU A 66 14.47 -11.33 6.59
CA LEU A 66 13.22 -10.86 5.98
C LEU A 66 12.99 -11.55 4.62
N ASP A 67 14.00 -11.56 3.75
CA ASP A 67 13.93 -12.22 2.44
C ASP A 67 13.75 -13.74 2.56
N ALA A 68 14.50 -14.38 3.45
CA ALA A 68 14.33 -15.81 3.73
C ALA A 68 12.93 -16.14 4.26
N THR A 69 12.31 -15.23 5.02
CA THR A 69 10.98 -15.44 5.58
C THR A 69 9.92 -15.44 4.48
N ILE A 70 9.87 -14.42 3.64
CA ILE A 70 8.90 -14.40 2.53
C ILE A 70 9.12 -15.56 1.54
N ILE A 71 10.38 -15.96 1.29
CA ILE A 71 10.68 -17.12 0.45
C ILE A 71 10.07 -18.40 1.02
N ARG A 72 10.14 -18.62 2.35
CA ARG A 72 9.50 -19.80 2.98
C ARG A 72 7.99 -19.82 2.79
N PHE A 73 7.33 -18.67 2.92
CA PHE A 73 5.90 -18.55 2.62
C PHE A 73 5.60 -18.85 1.15
N ALA A 74 6.41 -18.30 0.22
CA ALA A 74 6.24 -18.53 -1.21
C ALA A 74 6.44 -20.01 -1.58
N ASP A 75 7.52 -20.64 -1.11
CA ASP A 75 7.83 -22.04 -1.37
C ASP A 75 6.74 -22.97 -0.81
N TYR A 76 6.16 -22.64 0.35
CA TYR A 76 5.04 -23.38 0.91
C TYR A 76 3.77 -23.30 0.04
N GLU A 77 3.39 -22.11 -0.43
CA GLU A 77 2.21 -21.97 -1.31
C GLU A 77 2.45 -22.56 -2.70
N LEU A 78 3.66 -22.41 -3.26
CA LEU A 78 4.05 -23.00 -4.55
C LEU A 78 4.07 -24.53 -4.49
N GLY A 79 4.53 -25.12 -3.37
CA GLY A 79 4.55 -26.57 -3.17
C GLY A 79 3.17 -27.23 -3.10
N LYS A 80 2.08 -26.46 -3.04
CA LYS A 80 0.70 -26.97 -3.13
C LYS A 80 0.19 -27.09 -4.56
N LEU A 81 0.89 -26.50 -5.53
CA LEU A 81 0.52 -26.54 -6.93
C LEU A 81 0.95 -27.88 -7.56
N SER A 82 0.29 -28.27 -8.64
CA SER A 82 0.72 -29.39 -9.47
C SER A 82 1.99 -29.05 -10.24
N GLU A 83 2.71 -30.08 -10.71
CA GLU A 83 3.96 -29.89 -11.48
C GLU A 83 3.75 -29.12 -12.80
N ASP A 84 2.54 -29.21 -13.38
CA ASP A 84 2.11 -28.56 -14.62
C ASP A 84 1.43 -27.20 -14.40
N ALA A 85 1.47 -26.65 -13.17
CA ALA A 85 0.81 -25.38 -12.86
C ALA A 85 1.32 -24.22 -13.72
N SER A 86 0.38 -23.44 -14.24
CA SER A 86 0.65 -22.31 -15.13
C SER A 86 1.46 -21.20 -14.43
N PRO A 87 2.15 -20.32 -15.18
CA PRO A 87 2.78 -19.12 -14.62
C PRO A 87 1.77 -18.24 -13.85
N LEU A 88 0.52 -18.19 -14.30
CA LEU A 88 -0.56 -17.47 -13.61
C LEU A 88 -0.89 -18.08 -12.24
N ASP A 89 -0.93 -19.41 -12.13
CA ASP A 89 -1.17 -20.10 -10.86
C ASP A 89 -0.05 -19.84 -9.86
N LYS A 90 1.21 -19.82 -10.34
CA LYS A 90 2.40 -19.48 -9.55
C LYS A 90 2.38 -18.02 -9.07
N LEU A 91 1.95 -17.09 -9.92
CA LEU A 91 1.74 -15.68 -9.54
C LEU A 91 0.69 -15.56 -8.43
N LYS A 92 -0.48 -16.21 -8.59
CA LYS A 92 -1.55 -16.21 -7.57
C LYS A 92 -1.09 -16.85 -6.27
N ALA A 93 -0.32 -17.93 -6.32
CA ALA A 93 0.23 -18.60 -5.14
C ALA A 93 1.21 -17.70 -4.39
N THR A 94 2.07 -16.99 -5.12
CA THR A 94 3.00 -16.01 -4.54
C THR A 94 2.24 -14.85 -3.89
N GLY A 95 1.16 -14.37 -4.51
CA GLY A 95 0.27 -13.36 -3.90
C GLY A 95 -0.39 -13.84 -2.60
N ARG A 96 -0.87 -15.09 -2.57
CA ARG A 96 -1.38 -15.71 -1.33
C ARG A 96 -0.31 -15.85 -0.26
N ALA A 97 0.91 -16.23 -0.62
CA ALA A 97 2.03 -16.33 0.30
C ALA A 97 2.37 -14.97 0.93
N TYR A 98 2.44 -13.93 0.09
CA TYR A 98 2.69 -12.56 0.52
C TYR A 98 1.64 -12.06 1.51
N PHE A 99 0.37 -12.35 1.22
CA PHE A 99 -0.73 -12.02 2.12
C PHE A 99 -0.67 -12.81 3.43
N SER A 100 -0.46 -14.14 3.38
CA SER A 100 -0.35 -14.97 4.58
C SER A 100 0.80 -14.51 5.48
N PHE A 101 1.95 -14.14 4.90
CA PHE A 101 3.07 -13.57 5.64
C PHE A 101 2.65 -12.34 6.45
N SER A 102 1.90 -11.41 5.84
CA SER A 102 1.47 -10.20 6.54
C SER A 102 0.44 -10.47 7.65
N GLN A 103 -0.42 -11.47 7.47
CA GLN A 103 -1.43 -11.81 8.48
C GLN A 103 -0.85 -12.61 9.65
N GLU A 104 0.17 -13.44 9.40
CA GLU A 104 0.80 -14.28 10.43
C GLU A 104 1.89 -13.54 11.21
N ALA A 105 2.58 -12.57 10.59
CA ALA A 105 3.67 -11.83 11.20
C ALA A 105 3.66 -10.35 10.78
N PRO A 106 2.67 -9.55 11.24
CA PRO A 106 2.49 -8.17 10.80
C PRO A 106 3.71 -7.27 11.07
N ASP A 107 4.38 -7.39 12.21
CA ASP A 107 5.56 -6.57 12.53
C ASP A 107 6.76 -6.91 11.63
N ILE A 108 6.95 -8.19 11.32
CA ILE A 108 8.03 -8.65 10.42
C ILE A 108 7.70 -8.22 8.98
N PHE A 109 6.42 -8.28 8.60
CA PHE A 109 5.95 -7.79 7.31
C PHE A 109 6.12 -6.27 7.18
N GLY A 110 5.79 -5.50 8.21
CA GLY A 110 6.04 -4.06 8.27
C GLY A 110 7.52 -3.76 8.07
N ALA A 111 8.40 -4.47 8.77
CA ALA A 111 9.84 -4.36 8.56
C ALA A 111 10.26 -4.71 7.12
N PHE A 112 9.69 -5.76 6.53
CA PHE A 112 9.95 -6.16 5.14
C PHE A 112 9.58 -5.05 4.14
N ILE A 113 8.40 -4.44 4.27
CA ILE A 113 7.92 -3.43 3.30
C ILE A 113 8.58 -2.05 3.50
N SER A 114 9.10 -1.76 4.69
CA SER A 114 9.83 -0.52 5.00
C SER A 114 11.33 -0.61 4.74
N ALA A 115 11.89 -1.81 4.63
CA ALA A 115 13.29 -2.01 4.27
C ALA A 115 13.56 -1.53 2.84
N PRO A 116 14.70 -0.87 2.57
CA PRO A 116 15.05 -0.46 1.22
C PRO A 116 15.26 -1.67 0.31
N MET A 117 15.12 -1.44 -0.99
CA MET A 117 15.46 -2.40 -2.03
C MET A 117 16.18 -1.64 -3.14
N ASN A 118 17.23 -2.22 -3.73
CA ASN A 118 17.80 -1.65 -4.94
C ASN A 118 16.81 -1.85 -6.09
N ILE A 119 16.63 -0.83 -6.92
CA ILE A 119 15.78 -0.90 -8.11
C ILE A 119 16.71 -1.13 -9.28
N ASP A 120 16.70 -2.35 -9.80
CA ASP A 120 17.56 -2.80 -10.90
C ASP A 120 16.65 -3.42 -11.96
N PHE A 121 16.13 -2.59 -12.86
CA PHE A 121 15.19 -3.02 -13.89
C PHE A 121 15.89 -3.85 -14.96
N PRO A 122 15.21 -4.87 -15.53
CA PRO A 122 15.79 -5.67 -16.60
C PRO A 122 16.10 -4.82 -17.84
N GLU A 123 17.30 -4.98 -18.40
CA GLU A 123 17.73 -4.31 -19.64
C GLU A 123 16.86 -4.66 -20.86
N GLY A 124 16.17 -5.81 -20.81
CA GLY A 124 15.30 -6.30 -21.87
C GLY A 124 14.42 -7.46 -21.42
N PHE A 125 13.43 -7.83 -22.26
CA PHE A 125 12.46 -8.88 -21.96
C PHE A 125 13.10 -10.27 -21.71
N GLU A 126 14.12 -10.61 -22.51
CA GLU A 126 14.86 -11.88 -22.43
C GLU A 126 16.02 -11.84 -21.41
N GLY A 127 16.06 -10.82 -20.55
CA GLY A 127 17.14 -10.60 -19.58
C GLY A 127 17.25 -11.71 -18.54
N ASN A 128 18.44 -11.86 -17.95
CA ASN A 128 18.66 -12.76 -16.82
C ASN A 128 18.17 -12.12 -15.51
N PHE A 129 16.99 -12.51 -15.04
CA PHE A 129 16.40 -11.95 -13.82
C PHE A 129 17.10 -12.41 -12.53
N ASP A 130 17.82 -13.54 -12.55
CA ASP A 130 18.57 -14.02 -11.38
C ASP A 130 19.78 -13.14 -11.06
N GLY A 131 20.25 -12.36 -12.03
CA GLY A 131 21.36 -11.42 -11.87
C GLY A 131 20.96 -10.04 -11.35
N LEU A 132 19.65 -9.74 -11.27
CA LEU A 132 19.18 -8.42 -10.85
C LEU A 132 19.43 -8.22 -9.36
N LEU A 133 19.86 -7.02 -8.98
CA LEU A 133 20.09 -6.62 -7.59
C LEU A 133 18.78 -6.34 -6.82
N MET A 134 17.68 -7.00 -7.19
CA MET A 134 16.38 -6.91 -6.54
C MET A 134 16.15 -8.08 -5.58
N ARG A 135 15.09 -8.00 -4.77
CA ARG A 135 14.73 -9.10 -3.88
C ARG A 135 14.37 -10.36 -4.68
N PRO A 136 14.69 -11.57 -4.18
CA PRO A 136 14.39 -12.83 -4.90
C PRO A 136 12.91 -13.05 -5.21
N THR A 137 12.00 -12.50 -4.39
CA THR A 137 10.56 -12.58 -4.66
C THR A 137 10.16 -11.71 -5.85
N VAL A 138 10.82 -10.56 -6.04
CA VAL A 138 10.64 -9.66 -7.19
C VAL A 138 11.09 -10.33 -8.47
N THR A 139 12.28 -10.93 -8.47
CA THR A 139 12.83 -11.62 -9.64
C THR A 139 11.98 -12.84 -10.03
N ARG A 140 11.48 -13.61 -9.06
CA ARG A 140 10.52 -14.71 -9.31
C ARG A 140 9.23 -14.24 -9.97
N VAL A 141 8.62 -13.16 -9.47
CA VAL A 141 7.38 -12.63 -10.04
C VAL A 141 7.61 -12.09 -11.46
N LEU A 142 8.72 -11.41 -11.72
CA LEU A 142 9.10 -10.99 -13.07
C LEU A 142 9.23 -12.21 -14.01
N GLY A 143 9.85 -13.29 -13.54
CA GLY A 143 9.93 -14.56 -14.28
C GLY A 143 8.54 -15.12 -14.62
N TYR A 144 7.64 -15.24 -13.64
CA TYR A 144 6.29 -15.74 -13.89
C TYR A 144 5.50 -14.88 -14.87
N ILE A 145 5.69 -13.56 -14.84
CA ILE A 145 5.01 -12.65 -15.76
C ILE A 145 5.59 -12.74 -17.17
N ARG A 146 6.92 -12.81 -17.30
CA ARG A 146 7.57 -13.05 -18.61
C ARG A 146 7.05 -14.33 -19.22
N ASP A 147 7.08 -15.43 -18.47
CA ASP A 147 6.63 -16.74 -18.94
C ASP A 147 5.13 -16.70 -19.31
N LEU A 148 4.30 -15.95 -18.58
CA LEU A 148 2.88 -15.75 -18.91
C LEU A 148 2.69 -14.95 -20.21
N ILE A 149 3.49 -13.90 -20.43
CA ILE A 149 3.47 -13.12 -21.68
C ILE A 149 3.82 -14.02 -22.86
N GLU A 150 4.81 -14.90 -22.71
CA GLU A 150 5.18 -15.86 -23.75
C GLU A 150 4.09 -16.90 -24.01
N GLU A 151 3.52 -17.49 -22.95
CA GLU A 151 2.44 -18.48 -23.04
C GLU A 151 1.23 -17.94 -23.82
N LEU A 152 0.94 -16.64 -23.68
CA LEU A 152 -0.20 -15.98 -24.29
C LEU A 152 0.12 -15.22 -25.59
N ASP A 153 1.33 -15.39 -26.16
CA ASP A 153 1.79 -14.69 -27.38
C ASP A 153 1.68 -13.16 -27.30
N GLY A 154 2.05 -12.61 -26.14
CA GLY A 154 2.02 -11.18 -25.84
C GLY A 154 3.27 -10.39 -26.31
N PRO A 155 3.26 -9.06 -26.11
CA PRO A 155 4.39 -8.20 -26.44
C PRO A 155 5.65 -8.53 -25.62
N LYS A 156 6.73 -8.90 -26.30
CA LYS A 156 8.05 -9.14 -25.70
C LYS A 156 8.84 -7.84 -25.47
N ASP A 157 8.25 -6.93 -24.72
CA ASP A 157 8.78 -5.61 -24.42
C ASP A 157 9.05 -5.47 -22.91
N SER A 158 10.20 -4.91 -22.53
CA SER A 158 10.58 -4.77 -21.12
C SER A 158 9.73 -3.75 -20.37
N LYS A 159 9.28 -2.69 -21.03
CA LYS A 159 8.39 -1.71 -20.42
C LYS A 159 7.02 -2.34 -20.14
N PHE A 160 6.46 -3.07 -21.09
CA PHE A 160 5.21 -3.80 -20.89
C PHE A 160 5.30 -4.86 -19.77
N LEU A 161 6.42 -5.61 -19.71
CA LEU A 161 6.71 -6.52 -18.60
C LEU A 161 6.68 -5.79 -17.24
N LEU A 162 7.28 -4.61 -17.15
CA LEU A 162 7.30 -3.80 -15.93
C LEU A 162 5.93 -3.24 -15.57
N GLU A 163 5.12 -2.83 -16.55
CA GLU A 163 3.74 -2.36 -16.33
C GLU A 163 2.87 -3.48 -15.73
N ILE A 164 2.97 -4.70 -16.26
CA ILE A 164 2.26 -5.88 -15.73
C ILE A 164 2.79 -6.24 -14.34
N ALA A 165 4.11 -6.23 -14.13
CA ALA A 165 4.73 -6.53 -12.84
C ALA A 165 4.33 -5.53 -11.77
N LEU A 166 4.42 -4.23 -12.07
CA LEU A 166 4.03 -3.20 -11.13
C LEU A 166 2.53 -3.25 -10.83
N THR A 167 1.68 -3.59 -11.80
CA THR A 167 0.25 -3.80 -11.54
C THR A 167 0.03 -4.96 -10.57
N ALA A 168 0.66 -6.12 -10.82
CA ALA A 168 0.57 -7.28 -9.94
C ALA A 168 1.07 -6.95 -8.52
N TYR A 169 2.23 -6.29 -8.42
CA TYR A 169 2.80 -5.87 -7.15
C TYR A 169 1.90 -4.88 -6.43
N ALA A 170 1.43 -3.83 -7.10
CA ALA A 170 0.58 -2.82 -6.50
C ALA A 170 -0.72 -3.43 -5.97
N THR A 171 -1.47 -4.19 -6.77
CA THR A 171 -2.75 -4.75 -6.34
C THR A 171 -2.57 -5.73 -5.16
N ILE A 172 -1.62 -6.67 -5.26
CA ILE A 172 -1.35 -7.65 -4.20
C ILE A 172 -0.85 -6.94 -2.93
N HIS A 173 0.09 -6.02 -3.08
CA HIS A 173 0.64 -5.25 -1.96
C HIS A 173 -0.44 -4.41 -1.28
N GLY A 174 -1.25 -3.70 -2.05
CA GLY A 174 -2.22 -2.77 -1.50
C GLY A 174 -3.36 -3.47 -0.76
N ILE A 175 -3.91 -4.58 -1.27
CA ILE A 175 -4.92 -5.34 -0.49
C ILE A 175 -4.30 -5.95 0.77
N THR A 176 -3.05 -6.42 0.67
CA THR A 176 -2.31 -6.95 1.82
C THR A 176 -2.10 -5.86 2.88
N HIS A 177 -1.69 -4.67 2.46
CA HIS A 177 -1.43 -3.53 3.34
C HIS A 177 -2.73 -3.02 4.00
N LEU A 178 -3.81 -2.86 3.23
CA LEU A 178 -5.13 -2.49 3.77
C LEU A 178 -5.62 -3.50 4.82
N CYS A 179 -5.43 -4.80 4.58
CA CYS A 179 -5.83 -5.86 5.53
C CYS A 179 -4.92 -5.98 6.75
N THR A 180 -3.72 -5.42 6.71
CA THR A 180 -2.72 -5.53 7.80
C THR A 180 -2.72 -4.27 8.67
N PHE A 181 -2.58 -3.10 8.04
CA PHE A 181 -2.41 -1.81 8.72
C PHE A 181 -3.57 -0.85 8.47
N GLY A 182 -4.23 -0.94 7.31
CA GLY A 182 -5.34 -0.07 6.95
C GLY A 182 -6.67 -0.45 7.60
N ILE A 183 -7.74 0.19 7.14
CA ILE A 183 -9.09 0.04 7.72
C ILE A 183 -9.61 -1.42 7.68
N CYS A 184 -9.18 -2.22 6.70
CA CYS A 184 -9.56 -3.63 6.60
C CYS A 184 -8.88 -4.50 7.67
N ARG A 185 -7.96 -3.97 8.48
CA ARG A 185 -7.36 -4.69 9.62
C ARG A 185 -8.42 -5.21 10.60
N LEU A 186 -9.54 -4.48 10.70
CA LEU A 186 -10.68 -4.76 11.58
C LEU A 186 -11.58 -5.90 11.07
N PHE A 187 -11.37 -6.38 9.84
CA PHE A 187 -12.17 -7.47 9.28
C PHE A 187 -11.81 -8.84 9.84
N SER A 188 -12.77 -9.76 9.79
CA SER A 188 -12.52 -11.15 10.13
C SER A 188 -11.49 -11.77 9.15
N PRO A 189 -10.69 -12.76 9.59
CA PRO A 189 -9.74 -13.43 8.70
C PRO A 189 -10.39 -14.02 7.43
N VAL A 190 -11.65 -14.45 7.52
CA VAL A 190 -12.41 -14.97 6.37
C VAL A 190 -12.70 -13.86 5.37
N ALA A 191 -13.21 -12.71 5.85
CA ALA A 191 -13.50 -11.57 4.98
C ALA A 191 -12.23 -11.04 4.28
N LYS A 192 -11.12 -10.95 5.02
CA LYS A 192 -9.82 -10.55 4.45
C LYS A 192 -9.37 -11.50 3.31
N LYS A 193 -9.54 -12.81 3.48
CA LYS A 193 -9.23 -13.81 2.42
C LYS A 193 -10.16 -13.71 1.22
N GLN A 194 -11.45 -13.43 1.42
CA GLN A 194 -12.39 -13.23 0.33
C GLN A 194 -12.07 -11.97 -0.48
N LEU A 195 -11.64 -10.89 0.19
CA LEU A 195 -11.18 -9.68 -0.49
C LEU A 195 -9.93 -9.94 -1.32
N LEU A 196 -8.92 -10.62 -0.75
CA LEU A 196 -7.74 -11.03 -1.51
C LEU A 196 -8.13 -11.84 -2.75
N GLN A 197 -9.03 -12.81 -2.61
CA GLN A 197 -9.47 -13.64 -3.72
C GLN A 197 -10.12 -12.80 -4.84
N GLY A 198 -11.03 -11.89 -4.48
CA GLY A 198 -11.67 -10.99 -5.45
C GLY A 198 -10.66 -10.07 -6.15
N SER A 199 -9.70 -9.51 -5.40
CA SER A 199 -8.63 -8.69 -5.97
C SER A 199 -7.72 -9.48 -6.90
N LEU A 200 -7.38 -10.74 -6.58
CA LEU A 200 -6.61 -11.62 -7.46
C LEU A 200 -7.38 -11.98 -8.73
N GLU A 201 -8.70 -12.22 -8.64
CA GLU A 201 -9.54 -12.50 -9.81
C GLU A 201 -9.57 -11.31 -10.78
N SER A 202 -9.84 -10.10 -10.27
CA SER A 202 -9.83 -8.89 -11.09
C SER A 202 -8.44 -8.60 -11.67
N LEU A 203 -7.38 -8.68 -10.85
CA LEU A 203 -5.99 -8.50 -11.29
C LEU A 203 -5.64 -9.43 -12.45
N THR A 204 -5.87 -10.73 -12.26
CA THR A 204 -5.47 -11.75 -13.24
C THR A 204 -6.26 -11.62 -14.53
N ALA A 205 -7.55 -11.26 -14.46
CA ALA A 205 -8.35 -10.95 -15.64
C ALA A 205 -7.79 -9.74 -16.42
N GLY A 206 -7.36 -8.69 -15.71
CA GLY A 206 -6.78 -7.49 -16.32
C GLY A 206 -5.43 -7.76 -16.98
N ILE A 207 -4.56 -8.53 -16.33
CA ILE A 207 -3.28 -8.99 -16.88
C ILE A 207 -3.52 -9.81 -18.15
N ILE A 208 -4.37 -10.85 -18.09
CA ILE A 208 -4.65 -11.71 -19.25
C ILE A 208 -5.20 -10.88 -20.41
N ARG A 209 -6.16 -9.99 -20.16
CA ARG A 209 -6.77 -9.15 -21.20
C ARG A 209 -5.74 -8.22 -21.84
N SER A 210 -4.89 -7.59 -21.03
CA SER A 210 -3.84 -6.69 -21.53
C SER A 210 -2.81 -7.43 -22.38
N ILE A 211 -2.41 -8.64 -21.98
CA ILE A 211 -1.47 -9.45 -22.75
C ILE A 211 -2.09 -9.87 -24.10
N LYS A 212 -3.33 -10.39 -24.09
CA LYS A 212 -4.03 -10.82 -25.31
C LYS A 212 -4.32 -9.66 -26.26
N ASN A 213 -4.61 -8.48 -25.73
CA ASN A 213 -4.83 -7.27 -26.52
C ASN A 213 -3.54 -6.59 -26.97
N LYS A 214 -2.37 -7.16 -26.62
CA LYS A 214 -1.03 -6.65 -26.97
C LYS A 214 -0.76 -5.24 -26.41
N GLY A 215 -1.31 -4.94 -25.25
CA GLY A 215 -1.21 -3.65 -24.58
C GLY A 215 -2.44 -3.34 -23.75
N ALA A 216 -2.36 -2.29 -22.94
CA ALA A 216 -3.50 -1.84 -22.16
C ALA A 216 -4.45 -0.98 -23.01
N THR A 217 -5.77 -1.11 -22.80
CA THR A 217 -6.73 -0.16 -23.36
C THR A 217 -6.50 1.20 -22.70
N GLU A 218 -5.97 2.16 -23.44
CA GLU A 218 -5.70 3.50 -22.91
C GLU A 218 -7.00 4.23 -22.56
N LEU A 219 -7.21 4.51 -21.27
CA LEU A 219 -8.31 5.33 -20.78
C LEU A 219 -7.85 6.72 -20.37
N ASN A 220 -8.77 7.68 -20.46
CA ASN A 220 -8.55 8.98 -19.85
C ASN A 220 -8.69 8.87 -18.32
N PRO A 221 -7.87 9.62 -17.54
CA PRO A 221 -6.79 10.48 -18.03
C PRO A 221 -5.54 9.62 -18.33
N LYS A 222 -4.78 10.02 -19.36
CA LYS A 222 -3.53 9.32 -19.73
C LYS A 222 -2.40 9.53 -18.72
N GLN A 223 -2.42 10.69 -18.06
CA GLN A 223 -1.42 11.12 -17.11
C GLN A 223 -2.09 11.96 -16.03
N LEU A 224 -1.35 12.17 -14.95
CA LEU A 224 -1.78 13.03 -13.86
C LEU A 224 -1.99 14.48 -14.34
N GLY A 225 -3.09 15.09 -13.93
CA GLY A 225 -3.42 16.49 -14.23
C GLY A 225 -2.69 17.45 -13.29
N GLY A 226 -2.05 18.48 -13.85
CA GLY A 226 -1.31 19.49 -13.09
C GLY A 226 0.06 19.03 -12.60
N ASN A 227 0.70 19.86 -11.78
CA ASN A 227 1.97 19.51 -11.12
C ASN A 227 1.71 19.32 -9.63
N ILE A 228 2.19 18.21 -9.08
CA ILE A 228 2.00 17.86 -7.67
C ILE A 228 3.37 17.80 -7.03
N PRO A 229 3.70 18.73 -6.11
CA PRO A 229 5.00 18.73 -5.49
C PRO A 229 5.08 17.55 -4.51
N PHE A 230 6.15 16.77 -4.64
CA PHE A 230 6.41 15.60 -3.79
C PHE A 230 6.97 16.05 -2.44
N ASN A 231 6.58 15.36 -1.36
CA ASN A 231 7.07 15.63 0.00
C ASN A 231 6.94 17.11 0.43
N ALA A 232 5.86 17.76 0.01
CA ALA A 232 5.75 19.22 0.11
C ALA A 232 5.17 19.70 1.45
N VAL A 233 4.63 18.81 2.27
CA VAL A 233 4.05 19.17 3.57
C VAL A 233 5.12 19.13 4.67
N PRO A 234 5.43 20.28 5.30
CA PRO A 234 6.51 20.36 6.30
C PRO A 234 6.11 19.73 7.64
N LYS A 235 7.01 19.76 8.63
CA LYS A 235 6.71 19.32 9.99
C LYS A 235 5.88 20.38 10.73
N ALA A 236 5.15 19.96 11.76
CA ALA A 236 4.25 20.84 12.51
C ALA A 236 4.90 22.17 12.97
N PRO A 237 6.17 22.22 13.46
CA PRO A 237 6.87 23.45 13.83
C PRO A 237 6.89 24.57 12.78
N GLU A 238 6.72 24.23 11.50
CA GLU A 238 6.81 25.19 10.39
C GLU A 238 5.46 25.80 10.00
N PHE A 239 4.35 25.30 10.56
CA PHE A 239 3.01 25.80 10.25
C PHE A 239 2.74 27.19 10.89
N PRO A 240 1.91 28.04 10.27
CA PRO A 240 1.43 29.29 10.88
C PRO A 240 0.71 29.07 12.22
N ARG A 241 0.68 30.09 13.10
CA ARG A 241 0.13 30.00 14.48
C ARG A 241 -0.48 31.32 15.01
N SER A 242 -0.82 32.23 14.11
CA SER A 242 -1.23 33.60 14.41
C SER A 242 -2.64 33.67 14.99
N ASN A 243 -3.47 32.68 14.70
CA ASN A 243 -4.86 32.59 15.13
C ASN A 243 -5.23 31.13 15.48
N ASP A 244 -6.46 30.92 15.97
CA ASP A 244 -6.91 29.60 16.43
C ASP A 244 -7.03 28.56 15.32
N GLU A 245 -7.41 28.96 14.11
CA GLU A 245 -7.49 28.07 12.95
C GLU A 245 -6.10 27.58 12.53
N GLU A 246 -5.13 28.51 12.42
CA GLU A 246 -3.73 28.20 12.15
C GLU A 246 -3.14 27.29 13.24
N LYS A 247 -3.43 27.57 14.51
CA LYS A 247 -3.02 26.71 15.64
C LYS A 247 -3.68 25.34 15.59
N GLN A 248 -4.94 25.23 15.17
CA GLN A 248 -5.64 23.96 15.02
C GLN A 248 -4.99 23.10 13.93
N ILE A 249 -4.66 23.68 12.78
CA ILE A 249 -3.96 22.96 11.71
C ILE A 249 -2.55 22.53 12.17
N ALA A 250 -1.81 23.40 12.86
CA ALA A 250 -0.51 23.05 13.44
C ALA A 250 -0.64 21.93 14.50
N MET A 251 -1.72 21.92 15.28
CA MET A 251 -2.04 20.85 16.23
C MET A 251 -2.36 19.53 15.53
N TYR A 252 -3.14 19.54 14.45
CA TYR A 252 -3.41 18.37 13.63
C TYR A 252 -2.13 17.80 13.05
N ARG A 253 -1.28 18.66 12.47
CA ARG A 253 0.03 18.21 11.98
C ARG A 253 0.92 17.68 13.10
N GLY A 254 0.87 18.28 14.29
CA GLY A 254 1.60 17.79 15.45
C GLY A 254 1.15 16.39 15.89
N LEU A 255 -0.16 16.10 15.83
CA LEU A 255 -0.66 14.75 16.06
C LEU A 255 -0.20 13.79 14.95
N ILE A 256 -0.28 14.21 13.69
CA ILE A 256 0.16 13.40 12.54
C ILE A 256 1.64 13.02 12.69
N ASP A 257 2.50 13.98 12.97
CA ASP A 257 3.92 13.75 13.19
C ASP A 257 4.17 12.83 14.41
N LEU A 258 3.38 12.99 15.48
CA LEU A 258 3.44 12.13 16.66
C LEU A 258 3.02 10.69 16.37
N VAL A 259 1.95 10.47 15.61
CA VAL A 259 1.50 9.12 15.22
C VAL A 259 2.54 8.48 14.32
N TRP A 260 3.08 9.21 13.34
CA TRP A 260 4.15 8.71 12.50
C TRP A 260 5.40 8.29 13.30
N ASP A 261 5.85 9.16 14.22
CA ASP A 261 7.09 8.94 14.95
C ASP A 261 6.94 8.01 16.16
N LEU A 262 5.75 7.87 16.76
CA LEU A 262 5.53 7.10 17.99
C LEU A 262 4.36 6.08 17.93
N GLY A 263 3.52 6.11 16.90
CA GLY A 263 2.34 5.25 16.74
C GLY A 263 1.12 5.76 17.53
N GLN A 264 -0.09 5.41 17.07
CA GLN A 264 -1.36 5.86 17.63
C GLN A 264 -1.51 5.59 19.14
N SER A 265 -0.98 4.46 19.63
CA SER A 265 -1.06 4.07 21.05
C SER A 265 -0.28 4.99 22.00
N ASN A 266 0.57 5.86 21.46
CA ASN A 266 1.43 6.79 22.21
C ASN A 266 0.91 8.23 22.21
N VAL A 267 -0.28 8.47 21.67
CA VAL A 267 -0.86 9.82 21.56
C VAL A 267 -1.40 10.30 22.91
N ASP A 268 -0.92 11.47 23.35
CA ASP A 268 -1.53 12.26 24.42
C ASP A 268 -1.39 13.75 24.13
N LEU A 269 -2.31 14.57 24.67
CA LEU A 269 -2.35 16.01 24.37
C LEU A 269 -1.09 16.77 24.79
N SER A 270 -0.31 16.29 25.77
CA SER A 270 0.94 16.92 26.15
C SER A 270 2.02 16.68 25.10
N ARG A 271 2.09 15.46 24.55
CA ARG A 271 2.99 15.14 23.43
C ARG A 271 2.56 15.83 22.14
N VAL A 272 1.27 15.93 21.86
CA VAL A 272 0.76 16.70 20.72
C VAL A 272 1.22 18.16 20.82
N ALA A 273 1.12 18.78 21.99
CA ALA A 273 1.61 20.14 22.21
C ALA A 273 3.12 20.28 21.95
N GLN A 274 3.93 19.29 22.33
CA GLN A 274 5.37 19.27 22.06
C GLN A 274 5.66 19.18 20.56
N TYR A 275 5.04 18.22 19.86
CA TYR A 275 5.23 18.03 18.41
C TYR A 275 4.73 19.24 17.61
N ALA A 276 3.57 19.78 17.96
CA ALA A 276 2.99 20.97 17.32
C ALA A 276 3.77 22.26 17.65
N ASN A 277 4.68 22.23 18.63
CA ASN A 277 5.33 23.40 19.22
C ASN A 277 4.29 24.47 19.64
N LEU A 278 3.26 24.03 20.39
CA LEU A 278 2.18 24.88 20.89
C LEU A 278 2.17 24.90 22.42
N PRO A 279 1.76 26.01 23.06
CA PRO A 279 1.50 26.01 24.49
C PRO A 279 0.45 24.95 24.85
N LYS A 280 0.71 24.17 25.91
CA LYS A 280 -0.23 23.12 26.36
C LYS A 280 -1.66 23.64 26.59
N ASN A 281 -1.80 24.87 27.08
CA ASN A 281 -3.10 25.50 27.30
C ASN A 281 -3.86 25.77 25.99
N ASP A 282 -3.17 26.05 24.88
CA ASP A 282 -3.80 26.21 23.57
C ASP A 282 -4.33 24.86 23.08
N VAL A 283 -3.53 23.79 23.18
CA VAL A 283 -3.97 22.43 22.80
C VAL A 283 -5.15 21.96 23.64
N LEU A 284 -5.12 22.14 24.96
CA LEU A 284 -6.23 21.75 25.85
C LEU A 284 -7.53 22.54 25.59
N ARG A 285 -7.41 23.74 25.03
CA ARG A 285 -8.58 24.57 24.67
C ARG A 285 -9.15 24.19 23.31
N LEU A 286 -8.28 23.81 22.36
CA LEU A 286 -8.65 23.48 20.98
C LEU A 286 -9.10 22.02 20.83
N ALA A 287 -8.58 21.10 21.65
CA ALA A 287 -8.91 19.69 21.59
C ALA A 287 -9.86 19.27 22.71
N ASP A 288 -10.88 18.51 22.36
CA ASP A 288 -11.86 17.93 23.29
C ASP A 288 -11.51 16.47 23.62
N GLY A 289 -10.28 16.28 24.11
CA GLY A 289 -9.71 14.96 24.41
C GLY A 289 -9.01 14.29 23.22
N THR A 290 -8.18 13.28 23.53
CA THR A 290 -7.34 12.59 22.54
C THR A 290 -8.15 11.84 21.48
N ASP A 291 -9.18 11.08 21.90
CA ASP A 291 -9.96 10.24 20.97
C ASP A 291 -10.72 11.08 19.94
N LYS A 292 -11.30 12.20 20.38
CA LYS A 292 -11.99 13.13 19.49
C LYS A 292 -11.01 13.85 18.57
N LEU A 293 -9.85 14.26 19.07
CA LEU A 293 -8.80 14.85 18.24
C LEU A 293 -8.30 13.86 17.16
N LEU A 294 -8.14 12.58 17.49
CA LEU A 294 -7.80 11.54 16.50
C LEU A 294 -8.86 11.46 15.40
N LYS A 295 -10.14 11.51 15.76
CA LYS A 295 -11.23 11.49 14.79
C LYS A 295 -11.26 12.74 13.92
N GLU A 296 -11.06 13.92 14.51
CA GLU A 296 -10.96 15.18 13.77
C GLU A 296 -9.77 15.18 12.79
N VAL A 297 -8.64 14.56 13.15
CA VAL A 297 -7.49 14.39 12.25
C VAL A 297 -7.77 13.36 11.15
N GLU A 298 -8.46 12.25 11.46
CA GLU A 298 -8.93 11.30 10.44
C GLU A 298 -9.78 12.03 9.39
N ASP A 299 -10.78 12.79 9.83
CA ASP A 299 -11.69 13.52 8.94
C ASP A 299 -10.95 14.65 8.19
N TYR A 300 -9.99 15.34 8.82
CA TYR A 300 -9.14 16.32 8.15
C TYR A 300 -8.35 15.70 7.00
N LEU A 301 -7.70 14.55 7.23
CA LEU A 301 -6.90 13.86 6.21
C LEU A 301 -7.76 13.25 5.11
N ASP A 302 -8.92 12.68 5.43
CA ASP A 302 -9.89 12.16 4.45
C ASP A 302 -10.39 13.28 3.52
N ASN A 303 -10.62 14.49 4.08
CA ASN A 303 -10.96 15.67 3.28
C ASN A 303 -9.81 16.14 2.37
N GLN A 304 -8.55 16.01 2.81
CA GLN A 304 -7.40 16.29 1.93
C GLN A 304 -7.34 15.29 0.78
N ASP A 305 -7.47 13.99 1.06
CA ASP A 305 -7.50 12.92 0.05
C ASP A 305 -8.62 13.18 -0.98
N GLN A 306 -9.82 13.50 -0.51
CA GLN A 306 -10.94 13.88 -1.37
C GLN A 306 -10.61 15.10 -2.24
N GLY A 307 -9.89 16.09 -1.71
CA GLY A 307 -9.44 17.26 -2.48
C GLY A 307 -8.57 16.88 -3.67
N PHE A 308 -7.61 15.96 -3.48
CA PHE A 308 -6.76 15.46 -4.56
C PHE A 308 -7.53 14.61 -5.57
N ILE A 309 -8.41 13.72 -5.09
CA ILE A 309 -9.33 12.92 -5.93
C ILE A 309 -10.20 13.85 -6.79
N GLY A 310 -10.83 14.84 -6.16
CA GLY A 310 -11.67 15.83 -6.83
C GLY A 310 -10.91 16.58 -7.91
N ALA A 311 -9.70 17.08 -7.61
CA ALA A 311 -8.89 17.81 -8.58
C ALA A 311 -8.58 17.00 -9.85
N GLN A 312 -8.24 15.71 -9.69
CA GLN A 312 -8.00 14.83 -10.84
C GLN A 312 -9.28 14.52 -11.61
N CYS A 313 -10.39 14.22 -10.91
CA CYS A 313 -11.68 13.99 -11.56
C CYS A 313 -12.21 15.23 -12.30
N PHE A 314 -12.03 16.44 -11.76
CA PHE A 314 -12.43 17.70 -12.42
C PHE A 314 -11.60 18.03 -13.67
N SER A 315 -10.40 17.44 -13.80
CA SER A 315 -9.56 17.63 -14.98
C SER A 315 -10.01 16.79 -16.19
N LEU A 316 -10.96 15.87 -16.00
CA LEU A 316 -11.46 15.01 -17.06
C LEU A 316 -12.37 15.78 -18.04
N PRO A 317 -12.34 15.43 -19.34
CA PRO A 317 -13.30 15.96 -20.30
C PRO A 317 -14.75 15.68 -19.88
N GLY A 318 -15.66 16.63 -20.14
CA GLY A 318 -17.09 16.40 -19.98
C GLY A 318 -17.57 15.20 -20.79
N GLY A 319 -18.46 14.38 -20.22
CA GLY A 319 -18.93 13.13 -20.84
C GLY A 319 -18.02 11.92 -20.63
N SER A 320 -16.96 12.03 -19.81
CA SER A 320 -16.11 10.88 -19.45
C SER A 320 -16.92 9.81 -18.73
N ASN A 321 -16.70 8.54 -19.08
CA ASN A 321 -17.41 7.41 -18.45
C ASN A 321 -16.92 7.14 -17.01
N ALA A 322 -17.68 6.31 -16.28
CA ALA A 322 -17.38 5.95 -14.88
C ALA A 322 -15.97 5.38 -14.67
N PHE A 323 -15.42 4.60 -15.62
CA PHE A 323 -14.07 4.05 -15.48
C PHE A 323 -12.98 5.11 -15.65
N SER A 324 -13.21 6.13 -16.47
CA SER A 324 -12.32 7.28 -16.57
C SER A 324 -12.28 8.06 -15.26
N TYR A 325 -13.42 8.22 -14.59
CA TYR A 325 -13.48 8.79 -13.25
C TYR A 325 -12.83 7.90 -12.20
N LEU A 326 -12.96 6.56 -12.27
CA LEU A 326 -12.23 5.64 -11.39
C LEU A 326 -10.71 5.80 -11.57
N LYS A 327 -10.23 5.93 -12.81
CA LYS A 327 -8.82 6.20 -13.11
C LYS A 327 -8.38 7.53 -12.51
N GLY A 328 -9.17 8.60 -12.72
CA GLY A 328 -8.92 9.92 -12.15
C GLY A 328 -8.86 9.90 -10.62
N ALA A 329 -9.77 9.17 -9.97
CA ALA A 329 -9.75 8.99 -8.52
C ALA A 329 -8.48 8.25 -8.06
N GLY A 330 -8.06 7.20 -8.77
CA GLY A 330 -6.79 6.51 -8.50
C GLY A 330 -5.58 7.44 -8.59
N PHE A 331 -5.52 8.31 -9.59
CA PHE A 331 -4.48 9.34 -9.68
C PHE A 331 -4.50 10.28 -8.47
N GLY A 332 -5.67 10.79 -8.09
CA GLY A 332 -5.79 11.71 -6.95
C GLY A 332 -5.38 11.07 -5.63
N TYR A 333 -5.78 9.82 -5.41
CA TYR A 333 -5.40 9.07 -4.23
C TYR A 333 -3.87 8.90 -4.11
N VAL A 334 -3.20 8.50 -5.21
CA VAL A 334 -1.73 8.40 -5.23
C VAL A 334 -1.07 9.77 -5.09
N SER A 335 -1.69 10.81 -5.65
CA SER A 335 -1.20 12.18 -5.56
C SER A 335 -1.10 12.68 -4.12
N PHE A 336 -2.12 12.42 -3.30
CA PHE A 336 -2.08 12.77 -1.89
C PHE A 336 -0.91 12.07 -1.18
N ALA A 337 -0.72 10.78 -1.43
CA ALA A 337 0.38 10.01 -0.85
C ALA A 337 1.77 10.53 -1.27
N LEU A 338 1.93 11.02 -2.50
CA LEU A 338 3.18 11.61 -2.97
C LEU A 338 3.41 13.01 -2.40
N HIS A 339 2.34 13.78 -2.22
CA HIS A 339 2.40 15.15 -1.68
C HIS A 339 2.68 15.19 -0.18
N ASP A 340 1.96 14.37 0.60
CA ASP A 340 2.11 14.22 2.05
C ASP A 340 2.20 12.74 2.46
N PRO A 341 3.35 12.07 2.24
CA PRO A 341 3.53 10.66 2.60
C PRO A 341 3.21 10.36 4.06
N ILE A 342 3.54 11.29 4.96
CA ILE A 342 3.33 11.15 6.41
C ILE A 342 1.84 11.24 6.72
N GLY A 343 1.16 12.29 6.23
CA GLY A 343 -0.29 12.46 6.41
C GLY A 343 -1.08 11.30 5.84
N TRP A 344 -0.73 10.84 4.62
CA TRP A 344 -1.37 9.69 4.00
C TRP A 344 -1.18 8.41 4.81
N ASN A 345 0.05 8.09 5.24
CA ASN A 345 0.29 6.85 6.00
C ASN A 345 -0.42 6.88 7.37
N VAL A 346 -0.40 8.03 8.05
CA VAL A 346 -1.15 8.23 9.30
C VAL A 346 -2.65 8.06 9.11
N LEU A 347 -3.24 8.56 8.01
CA LEU A 347 -4.64 8.32 7.68
C LEU A 347 -4.94 6.81 7.64
N ILE A 348 -4.06 6.00 7.05
CA ILE A 348 -4.23 4.55 6.98
C ILE A 348 -4.22 3.90 8.38
N GLU A 349 -3.29 4.33 9.25
CA GLU A 349 -3.16 3.82 10.61
C GLU A 349 -4.39 4.15 11.49
N ILE A 350 -4.82 5.42 11.46
CA ILE A 350 -5.88 5.91 12.36
C ILE A 350 -7.30 5.66 11.82
N ALA A 351 -7.44 5.33 10.53
CA ALA A 351 -8.74 5.07 9.90
C ALA A 351 -9.59 4.11 10.73
N SER A 352 -10.83 4.53 11.00
CA SER A 352 -11.80 3.88 11.87
C SER A 352 -13.22 3.82 11.30
N GLY A 353 -13.47 4.50 10.18
CA GLY A 353 -14.78 4.59 9.52
C GLY A 353 -15.39 3.26 9.07
N ALA A 354 -16.72 3.25 8.90
CA ALA A 354 -17.42 2.12 8.30
C ALA A 354 -17.11 2.03 6.81
N ILE A 355 -16.73 0.85 6.32
CA ILE A 355 -16.40 0.62 4.90
C ILE A 355 -17.18 -0.53 4.27
N VAL A 356 -18.16 -1.10 4.97
CA VAL A 356 -18.97 -2.23 4.48
C VAL A 356 -20.34 -1.70 4.00
N PRO A 357 -20.73 -1.95 2.74
CA PRO A 357 -22.07 -1.65 2.24
C PRO A 357 -23.15 -2.37 3.02
N THR A 358 -24.24 -1.69 3.36
CA THR A 358 -25.45 -2.34 3.86
C THR A 358 -26.14 -3.14 2.76
N ASP A 359 -26.30 -2.54 1.58
CA ASP A 359 -26.75 -3.18 0.34
C ASP A 359 -26.27 -2.38 -0.90
N PHE A 360 -26.65 -2.79 -2.11
CA PHE A 360 -26.23 -2.15 -3.36
C PHE A 360 -26.87 -0.76 -3.57
N ASP A 361 -28.11 -0.56 -3.12
CA ASP A 361 -28.91 0.64 -3.40
C ASP A 361 -28.77 1.70 -2.28
N ASN A 362 -28.61 1.29 -1.01
CA ASN A 362 -28.66 2.11 0.21
C ASN A 362 -27.29 2.22 0.92
N PHE A 363 -26.26 2.60 0.18
CA PHE A 363 -24.90 2.73 0.73
C PHE A 363 -24.66 4.00 1.56
N ASP A 364 -25.40 5.08 1.24
CA ASP A 364 -25.35 6.41 1.85
C ASP A 364 -25.70 6.40 3.36
N GLN A 365 -26.52 5.44 3.82
CA GLN A 365 -27.17 5.53 5.13
C GLN A 365 -26.26 5.31 6.36
N SER A 366 -24.97 5.02 6.19
CA SER A 366 -24.05 5.00 7.32
C SER A 366 -23.34 6.34 7.44
N GLU A 367 -23.74 7.17 8.41
CA GLU A 367 -23.07 8.43 8.81
C GLU A 367 -21.58 8.27 9.20
N ARG A 368 -21.00 7.06 9.05
CA ARG A 368 -19.66 6.69 9.51
C ARG A 368 -18.68 6.40 8.39
N MET A 369 -19.09 6.52 7.13
CA MET A 369 -18.21 6.24 6.00
C MET A 369 -17.43 7.47 5.58
N GLY A 370 -16.13 7.29 5.32
CA GLY A 370 -15.28 8.35 4.78
C GLY A 370 -15.78 8.83 3.40
N VAL A 371 -15.54 10.10 3.10
CA VAL A 371 -16.06 10.76 1.90
C VAL A 371 -15.35 10.24 0.66
N ALA A 372 -14.03 10.05 0.73
CA ALA A 372 -13.22 9.52 -0.38
C ALA A 372 -13.66 8.10 -0.77
N PHE A 373 -13.88 7.22 0.21
CA PHE A 373 -14.36 5.86 -0.04
C PHE A 373 -15.80 5.84 -0.57
N SER A 374 -16.69 6.70 -0.05
CA SER A 374 -18.06 6.83 -0.55
C SER A 374 -18.10 7.22 -2.03
N PHE A 375 -17.22 8.14 -2.44
CA PHE A 375 -17.08 8.54 -3.84
C PHE A 375 -16.62 7.37 -4.73
N LEU A 376 -15.63 6.59 -4.29
CA LEU A 376 -15.16 5.42 -5.03
C LEU A 376 -16.26 4.36 -5.24
N VAL A 377 -17.08 4.13 -4.21
CA VAL A 377 -18.20 3.18 -4.29
C VAL A 377 -19.24 3.66 -5.30
N GLU A 378 -19.60 4.94 -5.28
CA GLU A 378 -20.56 5.51 -6.24
C GLU A 378 -20.08 5.38 -7.69
N LEU A 379 -18.80 5.65 -7.95
CA LEU A 379 -18.21 5.45 -9.28
C LEU A 379 -18.26 3.99 -9.72
N THR A 380 -17.94 3.06 -8.82
CA THR A 380 -17.98 1.62 -9.11
C THR A 380 -19.41 1.13 -9.32
N LYS A 381 -20.37 1.65 -8.56
CA LYS A 381 -21.80 1.36 -8.72
C LYS A 381 -22.27 1.75 -10.12
N LYS A 382 -21.97 2.96 -10.57
CA LYS A 382 -22.29 3.43 -11.94
C LYS A 382 -21.66 2.53 -13.00
N ALA A 383 -20.42 2.09 -12.80
CA ALA A 383 -19.76 1.15 -13.70
C ALA A 383 -20.50 -0.20 -13.78
N ILE A 384 -21.02 -0.71 -12.65
CA ILE A 384 -21.81 -1.95 -12.62
C ILE A 384 -23.18 -1.77 -13.25
N GLU A 385 -23.85 -0.64 -13.03
CA GLU A 385 -25.15 -0.32 -13.64
C GLU A 385 -25.09 -0.27 -15.17
N ASN A 386 -23.94 0.09 -15.72
CA ASN A 386 -23.66 0.04 -17.15
C ASN A 386 -23.26 -1.36 -17.67
N SER A 387 -23.28 -2.38 -16.82
CA SER A 387 -22.94 -3.77 -17.16
C SER A 387 -24.17 -4.68 -17.11
N ASN A 388 -24.05 -5.89 -17.68
CA ASN A 388 -25.09 -6.93 -17.59
C ASN A 388 -25.05 -7.73 -16.26
N ASN A 389 -24.26 -7.31 -15.27
CA ASN A 389 -24.10 -8.05 -14.02
C ASN A 389 -25.27 -7.80 -13.06
N PRO A 390 -25.57 -8.76 -12.18
CA PRO A 390 -26.58 -8.56 -11.18
C PRO A 390 -26.14 -7.48 -10.18
N ARG A 391 -27.09 -6.61 -9.80
CA ARG A 391 -26.92 -5.56 -8.78
C ARG A 391 -26.80 -6.22 -7.39
N GLN A 392 -25.60 -6.70 -7.07
CA GLN A 392 -25.30 -7.41 -5.83
C GLN A 392 -24.24 -6.64 -5.02
N ALA A 393 -24.48 -6.50 -3.73
CA ALA A 393 -23.58 -5.81 -2.81
C ALA A 393 -22.17 -6.43 -2.82
N TRP A 394 -22.04 -7.76 -2.91
CA TRP A 394 -20.74 -8.43 -2.96
C TRP A 394 -19.95 -8.11 -4.23
N ILE A 395 -20.61 -8.02 -5.39
CA ILE A 395 -19.96 -7.65 -6.65
C ILE A 395 -19.42 -6.23 -6.53
N LEU A 396 -20.27 -5.27 -6.14
CA LEU A 396 -19.85 -3.89 -5.88
C LEU A 396 -18.66 -3.83 -4.93
N TYR A 397 -18.75 -4.53 -3.81
CA TYR A 397 -17.73 -4.55 -2.79
C TYR A 397 -16.38 -5.08 -3.31
N SER A 398 -16.39 -6.23 -3.97
CA SER A 398 -15.17 -6.84 -4.53
C SER A 398 -14.50 -5.96 -5.60
N GLN A 399 -15.29 -5.27 -6.43
CA GLN A 399 -14.79 -4.39 -7.47
C GLN A 399 -14.18 -3.10 -6.89
N VAL A 400 -14.84 -2.49 -5.90
CA VAL A 400 -14.31 -1.34 -5.16
C VAL A 400 -12.95 -1.68 -4.56
N PHE A 401 -12.82 -2.82 -3.88
CA PHE A 401 -11.55 -3.23 -3.27
C PHE A 401 -10.47 -3.57 -4.30
N SER A 402 -10.83 -4.10 -5.47
CA SER A 402 -9.87 -4.37 -6.53
C SER A 402 -9.27 -3.08 -7.11
N ALA A 403 -10.12 -2.08 -7.36
CA ALA A 403 -9.67 -0.75 -7.80
C ALA A 403 -8.85 -0.05 -6.70
N TRP A 404 -9.34 -0.04 -5.46
CA TRP A 404 -8.68 0.60 -4.35
C TRP A 404 -7.33 -0.03 -4.01
N ALA A 405 -7.24 -1.36 -3.98
CA ALA A 405 -6.01 -2.07 -3.67
C ALA A 405 -4.86 -1.66 -4.59
N SER A 406 -5.12 -1.45 -5.87
CA SER A 406 -4.07 -1.08 -6.83
C SER A 406 -3.58 0.35 -6.61
N ALA A 407 -4.49 1.31 -6.43
CA ALA A 407 -4.15 2.69 -6.10
C ALA A 407 -3.43 2.80 -4.75
N HIS A 408 -3.92 2.05 -3.75
CA HIS A 408 -3.31 1.98 -2.42
C HIS A 408 -1.92 1.35 -2.44
N GLY A 409 -1.73 0.32 -3.25
CA GLY A 409 -0.44 -0.31 -3.47
C GLY A 409 0.57 0.69 -4.04
N LEU A 410 0.23 1.37 -5.13
CA LEU A 410 1.09 2.40 -5.73
C LEU A 410 1.37 3.55 -4.74
N ALA A 411 0.34 4.03 -4.05
CA ALA A 411 0.45 5.08 -3.04
C ALA A 411 1.47 4.71 -1.96
N HIS A 412 1.36 3.53 -1.34
CA HIS A 412 2.33 3.10 -0.34
C HIS A 412 3.72 2.88 -0.95
N LEU A 413 3.82 2.11 -2.03
CA LEU A 413 5.10 1.74 -2.65
C LEU A 413 5.93 2.98 -3.05
N PHE A 414 5.30 4.00 -3.63
CA PHE A 414 5.98 5.20 -4.12
C PHE A 414 6.21 6.28 -3.08
N SER A 415 5.45 6.29 -1.97
CA SER A 415 5.56 7.32 -0.93
C SER A 415 6.47 6.88 0.23
N THR A 416 6.24 5.69 0.78
CA THR A 416 6.86 5.24 2.05
C THR A 416 7.45 3.83 1.98
N GLY A 417 7.05 3.02 0.99
CA GLY A 417 7.51 1.66 0.76
C GLY A 417 8.83 1.55 0.00
N PHE A 418 9.11 0.35 -0.52
CA PHE A 418 10.40 0.00 -1.11
C PHE A 418 10.69 0.66 -2.48
N LEU A 419 9.69 1.26 -3.15
CA LEU A 419 9.87 2.03 -4.39
C LEU A 419 9.92 3.56 -4.15
N LYS A 420 10.01 4.01 -2.89
CA LYS A 420 10.02 5.45 -2.57
C LYS A 420 11.19 6.22 -3.19
N ASN A 421 12.29 5.55 -3.49
CA ASN A 421 13.48 6.15 -4.11
C ASN A 421 13.50 6.02 -5.64
N LEU A 422 12.44 5.49 -6.26
CA LEU A 422 12.27 5.54 -7.71
C LEU A 422 12.19 7.01 -8.17
N ASP A 423 12.72 7.31 -9.35
CA ASP A 423 12.67 8.66 -9.91
C ASP A 423 11.21 9.14 -10.05
N GLU A 424 10.96 10.43 -9.79
CA GLU A 424 9.61 11.00 -9.84
C GLU A 424 8.98 10.86 -11.23
N LYS A 425 9.78 11.02 -12.30
CA LYS A 425 9.30 10.84 -13.66
C LYS A 425 8.85 9.41 -13.89
N ASP A 426 9.64 8.44 -13.45
CA ASP A 426 9.33 7.02 -13.61
C ASP A 426 8.06 6.65 -12.82
N LYS A 427 7.93 7.13 -11.57
CA LYS A 427 6.70 6.95 -10.78
C LYS A 427 5.47 7.43 -11.55
N LEU A 428 5.53 8.63 -12.12
CA LEU A 428 4.41 9.22 -12.87
C LEU A 428 4.14 8.51 -14.20
N GLU A 429 5.18 8.07 -14.90
CA GLU A 429 5.08 7.39 -16.19
C GLU A 429 4.31 6.06 -16.08
N TYR A 430 4.48 5.33 -14.97
CA TYR A 430 3.83 4.03 -14.80
C TYR A 430 2.38 4.08 -14.28
N LEU A 431 1.91 5.20 -13.71
CA LEU A 431 0.56 5.28 -13.12
C LEU A 431 -0.55 5.01 -14.15
N GLY A 432 -0.45 5.64 -15.32
CA GLY A 432 -1.45 5.50 -16.38
C GLY A 432 -1.63 4.04 -16.83
N PRO A 433 -0.57 3.39 -17.34
CA PRO A 433 -0.62 1.99 -17.77
C PRO A 433 -1.07 1.02 -16.67
N VAL A 434 -0.60 1.19 -15.43
CA VAL A 434 -1.03 0.33 -14.31
C VAL A 434 -2.53 0.45 -14.10
N PHE A 435 -3.08 1.66 -14.04
CA PHE A 435 -4.53 1.81 -13.89
C PHE A 435 -5.33 1.31 -15.09
N ASP A 436 -4.79 1.39 -16.31
CA ASP A 436 -5.44 0.82 -17.50
C ASP A 436 -5.54 -0.72 -17.43
N ILE A 437 -4.50 -1.40 -16.90
CA ILE A 437 -4.53 -2.85 -16.67
C ILE A 437 -5.55 -3.20 -15.58
N VAL A 438 -5.59 -2.43 -14.49
CA VAL A 438 -6.56 -2.62 -13.39
C VAL A 438 -7.99 -2.47 -13.91
N ILE A 439 -8.27 -1.44 -14.69
CA ILE A 439 -9.61 -1.21 -15.24
C ILE A 439 -10.01 -2.32 -16.21
N GLN A 440 -9.09 -2.82 -17.04
CA GLN A 440 -9.37 -4.00 -17.86
C GLN A 440 -9.76 -5.22 -17.02
N GLY A 441 -9.18 -5.36 -15.83
CA GLY A 441 -9.60 -6.36 -14.83
C GLY A 441 -11.04 -6.18 -14.41
N LEU A 442 -11.43 -4.95 -14.03
CA LEU A 442 -12.80 -4.60 -13.68
C LEU A 442 -13.77 -4.90 -14.84
N LEU A 443 -13.45 -4.42 -16.05
CA LEU A 443 -14.24 -4.65 -17.26
C LEU A 443 -14.43 -6.14 -17.55
N SER A 444 -13.37 -6.95 -17.43
CA SER A 444 -13.44 -8.40 -17.62
C SER A 444 -14.30 -9.08 -16.58
N THR A 445 -14.16 -8.73 -15.30
CA THR A 445 -15.01 -9.30 -14.24
C THR A 445 -16.47 -8.86 -14.36
N LEU A 446 -16.72 -7.74 -15.05
CA LEU A 446 -18.04 -7.24 -15.36
C LEU A 446 -18.54 -7.66 -16.76
N ASN A 447 -17.86 -8.55 -17.46
CA ASN A 447 -18.26 -9.00 -18.80
C ASN A 447 -18.55 -7.83 -19.78
N ILE A 448 -17.72 -6.78 -19.72
CA ILE A 448 -17.77 -5.63 -20.64
C ILE A 448 -16.66 -5.79 -21.68
N ASP A 449 -17.06 -5.95 -22.94
CA ASP A 449 -16.17 -6.27 -24.07
C ASP A 449 -15.42 -5.04 -24.62
N SER A 450 -16.06 -3.87 -24.66
CA SER A 450 -15.41 -2.61 -24.98
C SER A 450 -15.82 -1.48 -24.03
N VAL A 451 -14.89 -0.55 -23.83
CA VAL A 451 -15.16 0.73 -23.14
C VAL A 451 -16.10 1.59 -23.98
N ASP A 452 -16.09 1.42 -25.31
CA ASP A 452 -16.98 2.12 -26.25
C ASP A 452 -18.45 1.72 -26.07
N ASP A 453 -18.71 0.57 -25.44
CA ASP A 453 -20.07 0.09 -25.15
C ASP A 453 -20.68 0.78 -23.92
N LEU A 454 -19.89 1.58 -23.20
CA LEU A 454 -20.31 2.26 -21.98
C LEU A 454 -20.99 3.58 -22.31
N LYS A 455 -22.21 3.73 -21.78
CA LYS A 455 -22.92 5.02 -21.81
C LYS A 455 -22.24 6.03 -20.88
N GLU A 456 -22.36 7.31 -21.25
CA GLU A 456 -21.90 8.47 -20.46
C GLU A 456 -22.43 8.46 -19.02
#